data_AF-A0A7V3U4W0-F1
#
_entry.id   AF-A0A7V3U4W0-F1
#
_cell.length_a   1.000
_cell.length_b   1.000
_cell.length_c   1.000
_cell.angle_alpha   90.00
_cell.angle_beta   90.00
_cell.angle_gamma   90.00
#
_symmetry.space_group_name_H-M   'P 1'
#
loop_
_entity.id
_entity.type
_entity.pdbx_description
1 polymer ?
#
loop_
_entity_poly.entity_id
_entity_poly.type
_entity_poly.pdbx_seq_one_letter_code
_entity_poly.pdbx_strand_id
1 'polypeptide(L)' 'MTHPYPPVRGTLTENRPLNDLTWLRVGGPADALFQPADVDDLAGFLRELDASVAVFP' A
#
# COMPACT_ATOMS: atom_id res chain seq x y z
N MET A 1 -15.20 -12.36 5.18
CA MET A 1 -14.86 -10.97 5.53
C MET A 1 -14.03 -10.46 4.36
N THR A 2 -14.61 -9.61 3.51
CA THR A 2 -13.92 -9.13 2.30
C THR A 2 -12.83 -8.18 2.73
N HIS A 3 -11.56 -8.61 2.64
CA HIS A 3 -10.43 -7.70 2.74
C HIS A 3 -10.42 -6.83 1.47
N PRO A 4 -10.33 -5.50 1.56
CA PRO A 4 -10.38 -4.62 0.39
C PRO A 4 -9.15 -4.74 -0.52
N TYR A 5 -8.10 -5.46 -0.08
CA TYR A 5 -6.83 -5.55 -0.77
C TYR A 5 -6.49 -7.01 -1.15
N PRO A 6 -5.81 -7.23 -2.29
CA PRO A 6 -5.29 -8.53 -2.67
C PRO A 6 -4.34 -9.13 -1.62
N PRO A 7 -4.22 -10.47 -1.53
CA PRO A 7 -3.22 -11.11 -0.70
C PRO A 7 -1.80 -10.76 -1.19
N VAL A 8 -0.88 -10.52 -0.26
CA VAL A 8 0.51 -10.13 -0.56
C VAL A 8 1.50 -11.01 0.19
N ARG A 9 2.72 -11.15 -0.36
CA ARG A 9 3.84 -11.78 0.36
C ARG A 9 4.58 -10.77 1.24
N GLY A 10 4.65 -9.52 0.78
CA GLY A 10 5.17 -8.39 1.53
C GLY A 10 4.26 -7.98 2.69
N THR A 11 4.37 -6.73 3.10
CA THR A 11 3.60 -6.19 4.23
C THR A 11 2.61 -5.16 3.75
N LEU A 12 1.35 -5.32 4.16
CA LEU A 12 0.31 -4.31 3.99
C LEU A 12 0.00 -3.72 5.38
N THR A 13 0.24 -2.43 5.54
CA THR A 13 -0.03 -1.72 6.81
C THR A 13 -1.14 -0.69 6.62
N GLU A 14 -2.28 -0.92 7.25
CA GLU A 14 -3.39 0.04 7.24
C GLU A 14 -3.11 1.24 8.15
N ASN A 15 -3.69 2.40 7.82
CA ASN A 15 -3.59 3.63 8.60
C ASN A 15 -2.15 4.07 8.90
N ARG A 16 -1.22 3.83 7.95
CA ARG A 16 0.21 4.13 8.15
C ARG A 16 0.46 5.63 8.10
N PRO A 17 0.95 6.27 9.17
CA PRO A 17 1.31 7.69 9.14
C PRO A 17 2.51 7.91 8.21
N LEU A 18 2.33 8.78 7.21
CA LEU A 18 3.35 9.04 6.19
C LEU A 18 4.44 10.02 6.66
N ASN A 19 4.17 10.85 7.67
CA ASN A 19 5.16 11.74 8.27
C ASN A 19 6.40 11.00 8.81
N ASP A 20 6.28 9.72 9.18
CA ASP A 20 7.41 8.89 9.62
C ASP A 20 8.31 8.45 8.46
N LEU A 21 7.84 8.57 7.21
CA LEU A 21 8.53 8.11 6.00
C LEU A 21 9.05 9.26 5.14
N THR A 22 8.59 10.49 5.35
CA THR A 22 8.98 11.65 4.54
C THR A 22 10.04 12.51 5.22
N TRP A 23 10.97 13.05 4.44
CA TRP A 23 12.07 13.91 4.95
C TRP A 23 11.59 15.19 5.64
N LEU A 24 10.51 15.80 5.12
CA LEU A 24 9.86 16.99 5.73
C LEU A 24 8.98 16.63 6.93
N ARG A 25 8.81 15.34 7.23
CA ARG A 25 8.00 14.84 8.33
C ARG A 25 6.55 15.34 8.30
N VAL A 26 5.99 15.35 7.09
CA VAL A 26 4.59 15.72 6.81
C VAL A 26 3.86 14.56 6.15
N GLY A 27 2.53 14.57 6.24
CA GLY A 27 1.66 13.54 5.67
C GLY A 27 0.87 12.80 6.76
N GLY A 28 -0.44 12.74 6.58
CA GLY A 28 -1.35 12.02 7.49
C GLY A 28 -1.27 10.50 7.31
N PRO A 29 -2.19 9.76 7.95
CA PRO A 29 -2.32 8.32 7.73
C PRO A 29 -2.80 8.03 6.31
N ALA A 30 -2.10 7.14 5.60
CA ALA A 30 -2.61 6.51 4.38
C ALA A 30 -3.58 5.39 4.74
N ASP A 31 -4.60 5.17 3.92
CA ASP A 31 -5.56 4.07 4.10
C ASP A 31 -4.81 2.72 4.20
N ALA A 32 -3.86 2.50 3.29
CA ALA A 32 -2.88 1.43 3.37
C ALA A 32 -1.54 1.82 2.75
N LEU A 33 -0.46 1.31 3.34
CA LEU A 33 0.88 1.29 2.75
C LEU A 33 1.26 -0.15 2.41
N PHE A 34 1.53 -0.41 1.13
CA PHE A 34 2.06 -1.67 0.69
C PHE A 34 3.59 -1.61 0.54
N GLN A 35 4.28 -2.53 1.21
CA GLN A 35 5.71 -2.76 1.11
C GLN A 35 5.93 -4.14 0.47
N PRO A 36 6.14 -4.21 -0.85
CA PRO A 36 6.26 -5.48 -1.56
C PRO A 36 7.52 -6.24 -1.16
N ALA A 37 7.46 -7.58 -1.19
CA ALA A 37 8.63 -8.43 -0.95
C ALA A 37 9.67 -8.32 -2.10
N ASP A 38 9.18 -8.15 -3.33
CA ASP A 38 9.97 -8.00 -4.56
C ASP A 38 9.10 -7.39 -5.69
N VAL A 39 9.64 -7.28 -6.90
CA VAL A 39 8.95 -6.69 -8.06
C VAL A 39 7.73 -7.50 -8.50
N ASP A 40 7.79 -8.83 -8.42
CA ASP A 40 6.68 -9.69 -8.83
C ASP A 40 5.50 -9.55 -7.85
N ASP A 41 5.79 -9.34 -6.56
CA ASP A 41 4.78 -9.01 -5.54
C ASP A 41 4.06 -7.69 -5.85
N LEU A 42 4.84 -6.66 -6.23
CA LEU A 42 4.30 -5.36 -6.62
C LEU A 42 3.42 -5.46 -7.86
N ALA A 43 3.92 -6.12 -8.91
CA ALA A 43 3.19 -6.28 -10.16
C ALA A 43 1.90 -7.09 -9.97
N GLY A 44 1.97 -8.18 -9.19
CA GLY A 44 0.81 -8.99 -8.84
C GLY A 44 -0.26 -8.20 -8.10
N PHE A 45 0.14 -7.46 -7.06
CA PHE A 45 -0.76 -6.61 -6.28
C PHE A 45 -1.45 -5.56 -7.15
N LEU A 46 -0.69 -4.80 -7.94
CA LEU A 46 -1.26 -3.73 -8.79
C LEU A 46 -2.18 -4.27 -9.89
N ARG A 47 -1.91 -5.49 -10.39
CA ARG A 47 -2.76 -6.13 -11.40
C ARG A 47 -4.11 -6.57 -10.84
N GLU A 48 -4.15 -6.98 -9.58
CA GLU A 48 -5.34 -7.51 -8.91
C GLU A 48 -6.09 -6.46 -8.08
N LEU A 49 -5.45 -5.31 -7.82
CA LEU A 49 -6.05 -4.19 -7.13
C LEU A 49 -7.26 -3.65 -7.91
N ASP A 50 -8.35 -3.37 -7.20
CA ASP A 50 -9.51 -2.73 -7.80
C ASP A 50 -9.11 -1.36 -8.37
N ALA A 51 -9.47 -1.11 -9.64
CA ALA A 51 -9.06 0.09 -10.36
C ALA A 51 -9.64 1.39 -9.78
N SER A 52 -10.64 1.33 -8.90
CA SER A 52 -11.17 2.47 -8.16
C SER A 52 -10.28 2.92 -7.00
N VAL A 53 -9.35 2.07 -6.55
CA VAL A 53 -8.39 2.42 -5.50
C VAL A 53 -7.33 3.35 -6.07
N ALA A 54 -7.25 4.57 -5.52
CA ALA A 54 -6.24 5.53 -5.92
C ALA A 54 -4.84 5.08 -5.46
N VAL A 55 -3.90 4.98 -6.39
CA VAL A 55 -2.50 4.68 -6.11
C VAL A 55 -1.68 5.96 -6.14
N PHE A 56 -0.95 6.22 -5.06
CA PHE A 56 0.02 7.31 -5.00
C PHE A 56 1.30 6.90 -5.75
N PRO A 57 1.75 7.68 -6.77
CA PRO A 57 2.92 7.35 -7.59
C PRO A 57 4.26 7.57 -6.88
#